data_AF-A0A258ZBA9-F1
#
_entry.id   AF-A0A258ZBA9-F1
#
_cell.length_a   1.000
_cell.length_b   1.000
_cell.length_c   1.000
_cell.angle_alpha   90.00
_cell.angle_beta   90.00
_cell.angle_gamma   90.00
#
_symmetry.space_group_name_H-M   'P 1'
#
loop_
_entity.id
_entity.type
_entity.pdbx_description
1 polymer ?
#
loop_
_entity_poly.entity_id
_entity_poly.type
_entity_poly.pdbx_seq_one_letter_code
_entity_poly.pdbx_strand_id
1 'polypeptide(L)'
;MSEIKLDESISSVSRLLMTILWPSFLMAIISVGILFSMVDPETLLIHGESIELSDEVIYTIGFFIFWFLGALASGLTALLMCKSK
;
A
#
# COMPACT_ATOMS: atom_id res chain seq x y z
N MET A 1 -0.31 36.43 -6.32
CA MET A 1 -1.57 35.97 -5.69
C MET A 1 -1.97 34.56 -6.15
N SER A 2 -1.77 34.19 -7.43
CA SER A 2 -2.02 32.83 -7.96
C SER A 2 -0.98 31.78 -7.51
N GLU A 3 0.31 32.13 -7.52
CA GLU A 3 1.41 31.24 -7.10
C GLU A 3 1.27 30.77 -5.63
N ILE A 4 0.76 31.65 -4.75
CA ILE A 4 0.56 31.38 -3.31
C ILE A 4 -0.64 30.44 -3.05
N LYS A 5 -1.55 30.27 -4.01
CA LYS A 5 -2.68 29.35 -3.87
C LYS A 5 -2.30 27.93 -4.29
N LEU A 6 -1.38 27.82 -5.25
CA LEU A 6 -0.86 26.56 -5.74
C LEU A 6 0.06 25.88 -4.73
N ASP A 7 0.97 26.62 -4.07
CA ASP A 7 1.87 26.04 -3.07
C ASP A 7 1.10 25.55 -1.82
N GLU A 8 0.10 26.32 -1.37
CA GLU A 8 -0.77 25.92 -0.26
C GLU A 8 -1.55 24.63 -0.57
N SER A 9 -2.07 24.53 -1.80
CA SER A 9 -2.80 23.34 -2.27
C SER A 9 -1.89 22.13 -2.38
N ILE A 10 -0.67 22.30 -2.93
CA ILE A 10 0.32 21.23 -3.07
C ILE A 10 0.71 20.72 -1.67
N SER A 11 1.03 21.63 -0.73
CA SER A 11 1.40 21.29 0.65
C SER A 11 0.29 20.50 1.38
N SER A 12 -0.97 20.89 1.17
CA SER A 12 -2.13 20.22 1.77
C SER A 12 -2.31 18.81 1.21
N VAL A 13 -2.19 18.63 -0.11
CA VAL A 13 -2.27 17.31 -0.76
C VAL A 13 -1.09 16.43 -0.34
N SER A 14 0.13 16.96 -0.26
CA SER A 14 1.30 16.21 0.20
C SER A 14 1.13 15.69 1.63
N ARG A 15 0.56 16.50 2.52
CA ARG A 15 0.31 16.11 3.91
C ARG A 15 -0.73 14.99 3.99
N LEU A 16 -1.82 15.09 3.21
CA LEU A 16 -2.83 14.03 3.11
C LEU A 16 -2.24 12.72 2.58
N LEU A 17 -1.44 12.80 1.52
CA LEU A 17 -0.76 11.64 0.95
C LEU A 17 0.17 10.98 1.98
N MET A 18 0.96 11.76 2.72
CA MET A 18 1.80 11.19 3.80
C MET A 18 0.96 10.56 4.92
N THR A 19 -0.16 11.16 5.30
CA THR A 19 -1.06 10.59 6.33
C THR A 19 -1.69 9.26 5.90
N ILE A 20 -1.84 9.01 4.59
CA ILE A 20 -2.41 7.76 4.05
C ILE A 20 -1.30 6.74 3.74
N LEU A 21 -0.26 7.15 3.01
CA LEU A 21 0.79 6.28 2.50
C LEU A 21 1.71 5.74 3.61
N TRP A 22 1.94 6.53 4.67
CA TRP A 22 2.81 6.13 5.77
C TRP A 22 2.25 4.96 6.62
N PRO A 23 1.04 5.06 7.22
CA PRO A 23 0.49 3.95 8.00
C PRO A 23 0.16 2.72 7.13
N SER A 24 -0.23 2.92 5.87
CA SER A 24 -0.47 1.80 4.94
C SER A 24 0.81 1.03 4.62
N PHE A 25 1.94 1.73 4.46
CA PHE A 25 3.24 1.10 4.26
C PHE A 25 3.66 0.22 5.45
N LEU A 26 3.50 0.73 6.68
CA LEU A 26 3.78 -0.04 7.89
C LEU A 26 2.88 -1.27 8.01
N MET A 27 1.58 -1.12 7.73
CA MET A 27 0.64 -2.24 7.77
C MET A 27 0.98 -3.29 6.70
N ALA A 28 1.42 -2.87 5.52
CA ALA A 28 1.85 -3.76 4.46
C ALA A 28 3.04 -4.63 4.90
N ILE A 29 4.07 -4.04 5.51
CA ILE A 29 5.22 -4.79 6.03
C ILE A 29 4.77 -5.89 7.01
N ILE A 30 3.88 -5.55 7.94
CA ILE A 30 3.37 -6.50 8.93
C ILE A 30 2.56 -7.61 8.25
N SER A 31 1.63 -7.25 7.37
CA SER A 31 0.78 -8.22 6.66
C SER A 31 1.60 -9.18 5.79
N VAL A 32 2.58 -8.65 5.08
CA VAL A 32 3.50 -9.41 4.22
C VAL A 32 4.36 -10.35 5.05
N GLY A 33 4.94 -9.86 6.16
CA GLY A 33 5.73 -10.69 7.07
C GLY A 33 4.91 -11.83 7.69
N ILE A 34 3.64 -11.60 8.01
CA ILE A 34 2.74 -12.65 8.49
C ILE A 34 2.39 -13.62 7.35
N LEU A 35 1.99 -13.11 6.18
CA LEU A 35 1.58 -13.94 5.04
C LEU A 35 2.70 -14.91 4.64
N PHE A 36 3.92 -14.40 4.45
CA PHE A 36 5.05 -15.23 4.02
C PHE A 36 5.64 -16.09 5.15
N SER A 37 5.35 -15.78 6.41
CA SER A 37 5.64 -16.69 7.53
C SER A 37 4.67 -17.87 7.57
N MET A 38 3.43 -17.69 7.06
CA MET A 38 2.42 -18.75 7.00
C MET A 38 2.37 -19.49 5.66
N VAL A 39 2.80 -18.86 4.58
CA VAL A 39 2.72 -19.36 3.20
C VAL A 39 4.13 -19.41 2.62
N ASP A 40 4.64 -20.62 2.42
CA ASP A 40 5.93 -20.82 1.75
C ASP A 40 5.81 -20.50 0.25
N PRO A 41 6.55 -19.50 -0.27
CA PRO A 41 6.49 -19.14 -1.68
C PRO A 41 6.96 -20.26 -2.61
N GLU A 42 7.87 -21.12 -2.15
CA GLU A 42 8.32 -22.32 -2.88
C GLU A 42 7.19 -23.33 -3.14
N THR A 43 6.11 -23.29 -2.36
CA THR A 43 4.96 -24.21 -2.51
C THR A 43 3.88 -23.69 -3.46
N LEU A 44 4.02 -22.46 -3.97
CA LEU A 44 3.10 -21.89 -4.97
C LEU A 44 3.38 -22.48 -6.36
N LEU A 45 3.04 -23.75 -6.54
CA LEU A 45 2.99 -24.42 -7.83
C LEU A 45 1.82 -23.87 -8.65
N ILE A 46 2.04 -22.77 -9.36
CA ILE A 46 1.05 -22.22 -10.29
C ILE A 46 1.15 -23.05 -11.58
N HIS A 47 0.16 -23.91 -11.81
CA HIS A 47 0.01 -24.74 -13.02
C HIS A 47 0.89 -26.00 -13.15
N GLY A 48 1.56 -26.44 -12.08
CA GLY A 48 2.33 -27.71 -12.09
C GLY A 48 3.72 -27.62 -12.74
N GLU A 49 4.11 -26.42 -13.17
CA GLU A 49 5.45 -26.08 -13.60
C GLU A 49 6.01 -25.10 -12.55
N SER A 50 7.25 -25.30 -12.10
CA SER A 50 7.93 -24.33 -11.25
C SER A 50 8.05 -23.05 -12.07
N ILE A 51 7.15 -22.09 -11.84
CA ILE A 51 7.28 -20.81 -12.51
C ILE A 51 8.62 -20.24 -12.05
N GLU A 52 9.53 -19.95 -12.98
CA GLU A 52 10.78 -19.21 -12.72
C GLU A 52 10.51 -17.74 -12.33
N LEU A 53 9.39 -17.46 -11.68
CA LEU A 53 9.21 -16.20 -10.98
C LEU A 53 10.11 -16.30 -9.76
N SER A 54 11.21 -15.55 -9.80
CA SER A 54 12.09 -15.37 -8.66
C SER A 54 11.25 -15.04 -7.43
N ASP A 55 11.56 -15.65 -6.29
CA ASP A 55 10.87 -15.42 -5.01
C ASP A 55 10.76 -13.92 -4.70
N GLU A 56 11.76 -13.14 -5.12
CA GLU A 56 11.81 -11.68 -5.01
C GLU A 56 10.61 -10.98 -5.67
N VAL A 57 10.13 -11.48 -6.80
CA VAL A 57 8.96 -10.94 -7.51
C VAL A 57 7.68 -11.22 -6.71
N ILE A 58 7.53 -12.41 -6.15
CA ILE A 58 6.37 -12.80 -5.33
C ILE A 58 6.29 -11.91 -4.08
N TYR A 59 7.42 -11.73 -3.39
CA TYR A 59 7.51 -10.85 -2.23
C TYR A 59 7.12 -9.41 -2.56
N THR A 60 7.62 -8.89 -3.68
CA THR A 60 7.35 -7.53 -4.13
C THR A 60 5.87 -7.33 -4.47
N ILE A 61 5.26 -8.26 -5.22
CA ILE A 61 3.83 -8.19 -5.57
C ILE A 61 2.97 -8.23 -4.32
N GLY A 62 3.25 -9.16 -3.39
CA GLY A 62 2.53 -9.24 -2.11
C GLY A 62 2.59 -7.92 -1.34
N PHE A 63 3.77 -7.31 -1.27
CA PHE A 63 3.96 -6.00 -0.67
C PHE A 63 3.10 -4.91 -1.32
N PHE A 64 3.12 -4.78 -2.64
CA PHE A 64 2.31 -3.77 -3.33
C PHE A 64 0.81 -3.99 -3.16
N ILE A 65 0.33 -5.23 -3.15
CA ILE A 65 -1.08 -5.55 -2.92
C ILE A 65 -1.50 -5.09 -1.51
N PHE A 66 -0.79 -5.50 -0.47
CA PHE A 66 -1.12 -5.11 0.90
C PHE A 66 -0.96 -3.60 1.14
N TRP A 67 0.04 -2.98 0.52
CA TRP A 67 0.22 -1.53 0.60
C TRP A 67 -0.93 -0.77 -0.05
N PHE A 68 -1.39 -1.21 -1.23
CA PHE A 68 -2.55 -0.63 -1.89
C PHE A 68 -3.83 -0.81 -1.08
N LEU A 69 -4.07 -2.00 -0.52
CA LEU A 69 -5.20 -2.27 0.38
C LEU A 69 -5.17 -1.37 1.62
N GLY A 70 -4.00 -1.19 2.24
CA GLY A 70 -3.82 -0.26 3.35
C GLY A 70 -4.10 1.19 2.94
N ALA A 71 -3.59 1.61 1.78
CA ALA A 71 -3.80 2.95 1.25
C ALA A 71 -5.28 3.21 0.95
N LEU A 72 -6.00 2.20 0.42
CA LEU A 72 -7.44 2.25 0.24
C LEU A 72 -8.17 2.40 1.58
N ALA A 73 -7.83 1.61 2.60
CA ALA A 73 -8.47 1.68 3.91
C ALA A 73 -8.25 3.05 4.59
N SER A 74 -7.02 3.56 4.56
CA SER A 74 -6.68 4.88 5.08
C SER A 74 -7.33 6.01 4.25
N GLY A 75 -7.39 5.85 2.92
CA GLY A 75 -8.07 6.78 2.01
C GLY A 75 -9.58 6.83 2.25
N LEU A 76 -10.23 5.68 2.43
CA LEU A 76 -11.63 5.57 2.83
C LEU A 76 -11.88 6.27 4.18
N THR A 77 -11.00 6.07 5.16
CA THR A 77 -11.08 6.75 6.45
C THR A 77 -10.98 8.27 6.28
N ALA A 78 -10.03 8.76 5.48
CA ALA A 78 -9.90 10.18 5.18
C ALA A 78 -11.12 10.74 4.43
N LEU A 79 -11.70 10.00 3.48
CA LEU A 79 -12.93 10.37 2.78
C LEU A 79 -14.12 10.46 3.74
N LEU A 80 -14.27 9.50 4.66
CA LEU A 80 -15.33 9.52 5.66
C LEU A 80 -15.18 10.71 6.61
N MET A 81 -13.95 11.00 7.06
CA MET A 81 -13.66 12.16 7.92
C MET A 81 -13.91 13.49 7.19
N CYS A 82 -13.67 13.55 5.87
CA CYS A 82 -13.93 14.73 5.05
C CYS A 82 -15.42 14.91 4.73
N LYS A 83 -16.19 13.80 4.63
CA LYS A 83 -17.62 13.81 4.30
C LYS A 83 -18.53 14.07 5.52
N SER A 84 -18.02 13.97 6.74
CA SER A 84 -18.76 14.31 7.97
C SER A 84 -18.64 15.81 8.31
N LYS A 85 -19.07 16.67 7.39
CA LYS A 85 -19.27 18.11 7.62
C LYS A 85 -20.53 18.60 6.94
#